data_AF-A0A5J4RL41-F1
#
_entry.id   AF-A0A5J4RL41-F1
#
_cell.length_a   1.000
_cell.length_b   1.000
_cell.length_c   1.000
_cell.angle_alpha   90.00
_cell.angle_beta   90.00
_cell.angle_gamma   90.00
#
_symmetry.space_group_name_H-M   'P 1'
#
loop_
_entity.id
_entity.type
_entity.pdbx_description
1 polymer ?
#
loop_
_entity_poly.entity_id
_entity_poly.type
_entity_poly.pdbx_seq_one_letter_code
_entity_poly.pdbx_strand_id
1 'polypeptide(L)' 'KNTPYAAQMAAQDCAKVAFDLGLRKVKAYVKGPGNGRESAIRTIHGAGIEVTEIVDVTPLPHNGCRPPKRRRV' A
#
# COMPACT_ATOMS: atom_id res chain seq x y z
N LYS A 1 -5.72 10.67 5.29
CA LYS A 1 -5.44 10.28 6.69
C LYS A 1 -4.07 9.60 6.70
N ASN A 2 -3.05 10.22 7.33
CA ASN A 2 -1.64 9.85 7.14
C ASN A 2 -1.06 8.95 8.25
N THR A 3 -1.93 8.29 9.00
CA THR A 3 -1.55 7.46 10.14
C THR A 3 -1.53 5.98 9.74
N PRO A 4 -0.62 5.18 10.32
CA PRO A 4 -0.55 3.74 10.03
C PRO A 4 -1.85 3.02 10.42
N TYR A 5 -2.49 3.42 11.52
CA TYR A 5 -3.77 2.87 11.96
C TYR A 5 -4.89 3.02 10.92
N ALA A 6 -4.96 4.17 10.25
CA ALA A 6 -5.95 4.39 9.20
C ALA A 6 -5.72 3.45 7.99
N ALA A 7 -4.45 3.14 7.68
CA ALA A 7 -4.11 2.20 6.61
C ALA A 7 -4.49 0.75 6.98
N GLN A 8 -4.31 0.36 8.24
CA GLN A 8 -4.72 -0.96 8.73
C GLN A 8 -6.23 -1.16 8.64
N MET A 9 -7.02 -0.21 9.15
CA MET A 9 -8.48 -0.25 9.07
C MET A 9 -8.96 -0.41 7.61
N ALA A 10 -8.45 0.41 6.70
CA ALA A 10 -8.81 0.34 5.28
C ALA A 10 -8.41 -1.01 4.65
N ALA A 11 -7.20 -1.50 4.94
CA ALA A 11 -6.72 -2.78 4.42
C ALA A 11 -7.54 -3.96 4.96
N GLN A 12 -7.96 -3.91 6.23
CA GLN A 12 -8.77 -4.95 6.85
C GLN A 12 -10.16 -5.04 6.22
N ASP A 13 -10.81 -3.92 5.96
CA ASP A 13 -12.13 -3.90 5.33
C ASP A 13 -12.09 -4.45 3.90
N CYS A 14 -11.07 -4.06 3.13
CA CYS A 14 -10.85 -4.64 1.80
C CYS A 14 -10.54 -6.14 1.86
N ALA A 15 -9.71 -6.57 2.81
CA ALA A 15 -9.29 -7.96 2.92
C ALA A 15 -10.46 -8.89 3.31
N LYS A 16 -11.36 -8.45 4.19
CA LYS A 16 -12.57 -9.22 4.56
C LYS A 16 -13.42 -9.53 3.32
N VAL A 17 -13.76 -8.50 2.55
CA VAL A 17 -14.57 -8.66 1.32
C VAL A 17 -13.86 -9.58 0.32
N ALA A 18 -12.55 -9.40 0.13
CA ALA A 18 -11.79 -10.26 -0.77
C ALA A 18 -11.73 -11.72 -0.31
N PHE A 19 -11.60 -11.95 1.00
CA PHE A 19 -11.55 -13.29 1.58
C PHE A 19 -12.90 -14.02 1.44
N ASP A 20 -14.01 -13.31 1.65
CA ASP A 20 -15.37 -13.83 1.47
C ASP A 20 -15.64 -14.24 0.01
N LEU A 21 -15.02 -13.53 -0.94
CA LEU A 21 -15.05 -13.87 -2.37
C LEU A 21 -14.11 -15.03 -2.76
N GLY A 22 -13.40 -15.64 -1.79
CA GLY A 22 -12.53 -16.80 -2.00
C GLY A 22 -11.10 -16.47 -2.41
N LEU A 23 -10.67 -15.22 -2.27
CA LEU A 23 -9.32 -14.78 -2.63
C LEU A 23 -8.30 -15.29 -1.61
N ARG A 24 -7.31 -16.08 -2.06
CA ARG A 24 -6.32 -16.74 -1.18
C ARG A 24 -4.89 -16.23 -1.35
N LYS A 25 -4.50 -15.80 -2.56
CA LYS A 25 -3.15 -15.35 -2.87
C LYS A 25 -3.19 -14.02 -3.62
N VAL A 26 -2.30 -13.09 -3.27
CA VAL A 26 -2.19 -11.77 -3.91
C VAL A 26 -0.76 -11.42 -4.24
N LYS A 27 -0.60 -10.56 -5.24
CA LYS A 27 0.62 -9.80 -5.50
C LYS A 27 0.39 -8.35 -5.05
N ALA A 28 1.25 -7.86 -4.17
CA ALA A 28 1.13 -6.52 -3.61
C ALA A 28 1.88 -5.51 -4.47
N TYR A 29 1.16 -4.67 -5.21
CA TYR A 29 1.72 -3.54 -5.94
C TYR A 29 1.65 -2.30 -5.07
N VAL A 30 2.81 -1.73 -4.73
CA VAL A 30 2.89 -0.56 -3.86
C VAL A 30 3.40 0.64 -4.64
N LYS A 31 2.76 1.80 -4.45
CA LYS A 31 3.15 3.04 -5.10
C LYS A 31 3.39 4.13 -4.07
N GLY A 32 4.62 4.66 -4.06
CA GLY A 32 5.01 5.81 -3.29
C GLY A 32 5.54 5.50 -1.88
N PRO A 33 6.32 6.42 -1.31
CA PRO A 33 6.73 6.36 0.09
C PRO A 33 5.61 6.91 0.97
N GLY A 34 5.15 6.11 1.95
CA GLY A 34 4.11 6.53 2.88
C GLY A 34 4.07 5.67 4.13
N ASN A 35 3.69 6.28 5.26
CA ASN A 35 3.70 5.65 6.58
C ASN A 35 2.77 4.42 6.70
N GLY A 36 1.77 4.32 5.82
CA GLY A 36 0.81 3.21 5.80
C GLY A 36 1.27 1.99 5.01
N ARG A 37 2.40 2.06 4.29
CA ARG A 37 2.85 1.04 3.33
C ARG A 37 2.96 -0.34 3.93
N GLU A 38 3.83 -0.51 4.92
CA GLU A 38 4.05 -1.82 5.55
C GLU A 38 2.85 -2.27 6.37
N SER A 39 2.17 -1.31 7.02
CA SER A 39 1.02 -1.62 7.86
C SER A 39 -0.11 -2.25 7.05
N ALA A 40 -0.40 -1.74 5.86
CA ALA A 40 -1.42 -2.31 4.97
C ALA A 40 -1.06 -3.73 4.51
N ILE A 41 0.19 -3.97 4.11
CA ILE A 41 0.65 -5.30 3.64
C ILE A 41 0.54 -6.33 4.76
N ARG A 42 0.97 -5.97 5.98
CA ARG A 42 0.88 -6.86 7.14
C ARG A 42 -0.56 -7.17 7.51
N THR A 43 -1.48 -6.21 7.42
CA THR A 43 -2.90 -6.44 7.68
C THR A 43 -3.53 -7.40 6.68
N ILE A 44 -3.20 -7.27 5.38
CA ILE A 44 -3.69 -8.20 4.35
C ILE A 44 -3.20 -9.63 4.62
N HIS A 45 -1.93 -9.77 5.00
CA HIS A 45 -1.37 -11.06 5.39
C HIS A 45 -2.07 -11.64 6.65
N GLY A 46 -2.31 -10.80 7.66
CA GLY A 46 -3.02 -11.19 8.89
C GLY A 46 -4.49 -11.55 8.68
N ALA A 47 -5.11 -11.09 7.59
CA ALA A 47 -6.47 -11.46 7.20
C ALA A 47 -6.57 -12.85 6.54
N GLY A 48 -5.45 -13.59 6.42
CA GLY A 48 -5.43 -14.94 5.86
C GLY A 48 -5.28 -14.98 4.34
N ILE A 49 -4.85 -13.88 3.72
CA ILE A 49 -4.51 -13.80 2.30
C ILE A 49 -2.98 -13.85 2.16
N GLU A 50 -2.46 -14.85 1.45
CA GLU A 50 -1.03 -15.04 1.26
C GLU A 50 -0.47 -14.00 0.28
N VAL A 51 0.51 -13.22 0.71
CA VAL A 51 1.21 -12.25 -0.13
C VAL A 51 2.40 -12.95 -0.79
N THR A 52 2.29 -13.20 -2.10
CA THR A 52 3.28 -13.96 -2.87
C THR A 52 4.47 -13.12 -3.32
N GLU A 53 4.20 -11.89 -3.74
CA GLU A 53 5.21 -10.95 -4.23
C GLU A 53 4.87 -9.53 -3.77
N ILE A 54 5.90 -8.74 -3.51
CA ILE A 54 5.79 -7.31 -3.21
C ILE A 54 6.56 -6.55 -4.28
N VAL A 55 5.85 -5.79 -5.12
CA VAL A 55 6.42 -5.02 -6.22
C VAL A 55 6.27 -3.53 -5.93
N ASP A 56 7.38 -2.81 -5.92
CA ASP A 56 7.37 -1.35 -5.85
C ASP A 56 7.23 -0.73 -7.24
N VAL A 57 6.15 0.00 -7.46
CA VAL A 57 5.83 0.71 -8.70
C VAL A 57 5.92 2.23 -8.49
N THR A 58 6.77 2.68 -7.57
CA THR A 58 7.03 4.11 -7.35
C THR A 58 7.66 4.73 -8.60
N PRO A 59 7.07 5.79 -9.20
CA PRO A 59 7.58 6.36 -10.43
C PRO A 59 8.92 7.06 -10.20
N LEU A 60 9.94 6.66 -10.96
CA LEU A 60 11.22 7.36 -11.06
C LEU A 60 11.26 8.16 -12.37
N PRO A 61 11.21 9.52 -12.32
CA PRO A 61 11.23 10.32 -13.53
C PRO A 61 12.65 10.49 -14.08
N HIS A 62 12.86 10.14 -15.36
CA HIS A 62 14.10 10.45 -16.09
C HIS A 62 14.05 11.89 -16.62
N ASN A 63 14.49 12.86 -15.80
CA ASN A 63 14.50 14.30 -16.13
C ASN A 63 13.14 14.82 -16.65
N GLY A 64 12.05 14.47 -15.96
CA GLY A 64 10.68 14.91 -16.28
C GLY A 64 10.36 16.34 -15.84
N CYS A 65 9.11 16.57 -15.40
CA CYS A 65 8.69 17.89 -14.93
C CYS A 65 9.50 18.39 -13.74
N ARG A 66 9.82 19.70 -13.73
CA ARG A 66 10.53 20.35 -12.63
C ARG A 66 9.72 20.23 -11.32
N PRO A 67 10.27 19.67 -10.24
CA PRO A 67 9.62 19.64 -8.94
C PRO A 67 9.33 21.07 -8.42
N PRO A 68 8.25 21.25 -7.62
CA PRO A 68 7.96 22.54 -7.01
C PRO A 68 9.13 23.08 -6.21
N LYS A 69 9.29 24.41 -6.19
CA LYS A 69 10.32 25.08 -5.37
C LYS A 69 10.20 24.62 -3.91
N ARG A 70 11.33 24.29 -3.28
CA ARG A 70 11.39 23.90 -1.87
C ARG A 70 10.64 24.92 -1.01
N ARG A 71 9.72 24.44 -0.18
CA ARG A 71 8.96 25.28 0.75
C ARG A 71 9.91 26.01 1.71
N ARG A 72 9.61 27.27 1.97
CA ARG A 72 10.25 28.13 2.98
C ARG A 72 9.27 28.27 4.15
N VAL A 73 9.19 27.22 4.95
CA VAL A 73 8.53 27.21 6.27
C VAL A 73 9.57 26.76 7.27
#